data_AF-A0AA88P0B1-F1
#
_entry.id   AF-A0AA88P0B1-F1
#
_cell.length_a   1.000
_cell.length_b   1.000
_cell.length_c   1.000
_cell.angle_alpha   90.00
_cell.angle_beta   90.00
_cell.angle_gamma   90.00
#
_symmetry.space_group_name_H-M   'P 1'
#
loop_
_entity.id
_entity.type
_entity.pdbx_description
1 polymer ?
#
loop_
_entity_poly.entity_id
_entity_poly.type
_entity_poly.pdbx_seq_one_letter_code
_entity_poly.pdbx_strand_id
1 'polypeptide(L)'
;MHKSYQPLKPATNKYLQQRWDLKRYEDHRSMVREAKPVVETKGIRTPAHIKHNLKKVQAQEERKSIIDRDNQLLASRLAEISRSSGHVDHRNHYPECSLNAKKRREKLLQVTHENQAIYQRITTQKSDYRRELWEDEWEKVERRRSDIARYPRGVTNKQKSTKCVKFSGGSSGQSQRSSSGVEDDSEDPTHQNSSQ
;
A
#
# COMPACT_ATOMS: atom_id res chain seq x y z
N MET A 1 -71.03 69.19 -22.07
CA MET A 1 -70.94 68.68 -23.47
C MET A 1 -72.08 67.70 -23.82
N HIS A 2 -73.35 67.98 -23.47
CA HIS A 2 -74.50 67.11 -23.83
C HIS A 2 -75.38 67.68 -24.95
N LYS A 3 -75.02 68.85 -25.49
CA LYS A 3 -75.79 69.56 -26.52
C LYS A 3 -75.60 68.94 -27.91
N SER A 4 -74.45 68.31 -28.18
CA SER A 4 -74.13 67.57 -29.40
C SER A 4 -74.55 66.10 -29.36
N TYR A 5 -75.07 65.63 -28.22
CA TYR A 5 -75.52 64.25 -28.07
C TYR A 5 -76.88 64.04 -28.77
N GLN A 6 -76.91 63.11 -29.72
CA GLN A 6 -78.11 62.73 -30.47
C GLN A 6 -78.51 61.29 -30.08
N PRO A 7 -79.53 61.11 -29.22
CA PRO A 7 -79.96 59.79 -28.82
C PRO A 7 -80.68 59.08 -29.98
N LEU A 8 -80.45 57.77 -30.13
CA LEU A 8 -81.07 56.96 -31.18
C LEU A 8 -82.59 56.79 -30.96
N LYS A 9 -83.06 56.96 -29.72
CA LYS A 9 -84.47 56.91 -29.35
C LYS A 9 -84.89 58.28 -28.79
N PRO A 10 -86.16 58.70 -28.98
CA PRO A 10 -86.64 59.95 -28.39
C PRO A 10 -86.53 59.85 -26.87
N ALA A 11 -85.87 60.84 -26.25
CA ALA A 11 -85.66 60.91 -24.81
C ALA A 11 -86.10 62.29 -24.29
N THR A 12 -86.80 62.29 -23.16
CA THR A 12 -87.31 63.51 -22.51
C THR A 12 -86.17 64.39 -22.00
N ASN A 13 -85.08 63.79 -21.49
CA ASN A 13 -83.90 64.49 -21.02
C ASN A 13 -82.62 63.94 -21.69
N LYS A 14 -82.02 64.72 -22.59
CA LYS A 14 -80.83 64.34 -23.36
C LYS A 14 -79.57 64.14 -22.50
N TYR A 15 -79.45 64.88 -21.40
CA TYR A 15 -78.28 64.78 -20.51
C TYR A 15 -78.26 63.45 -19.76
N LEU A 16 -79.41 63.06 -19.20
CA LEU A 16 -79.54 61.78 -18.51
C LEU A 16 -79.36 60.60 -19.48
N GLN A 17 -79.93 60.71 -20.68
CA GLN A 17 -79.78 59.70 -21.73
C GLN A 17 -78.30 59.52 -22.12
N GLN A 18 -77.55 60.61 -22.33
CA GLN A 18 -76.11 60.52 -22.63
C GLN A 18 -75.34 59.78 -21.54
N ARG A 19 -75.61 60.08 -20.27
CA ARG A 19 -74.92 59.43 -19.14
C ARG A 19 -75.21 57.95 -19.06
N TRP A 20 -76.46 57.54 -19.31
CA TRP A 20 -76.84 56.13 -19.30
C TRP A 20 -76.24 55.37 -20.46
N ASP A 21 -76.21 55.97 -21.65
CA ASP A 21 -75.64 55.32 -22.83
C ASP A 21 -74.11 55.19 -22.72
N LEU A 22 -73.44 56.21 -22.16
CA LEU A 22 -72.01 56.12 -21.82
C LEU A 22 -71.75 55.01 -20.80
N LYS A 23 -72.50 54.97 -19.70
CA LYS A 23 -72.34 53.92 -18.68
C LYS A 23 -72.58 52.52 -19.26
N ARG A 24 -73.63 52.35 -20.05
CA ARG A 24 -73.94 51.07 -20.70
C ARG A 24 -72.86 50.65 -21.69
N TYR A 25 -72.29 51.61 -22.42
CA TYR A 25 -71.16 51.37 -23.32
C TYR A 25 -69.91 50.94 -22.55
N GLU A 26 -69.60 51.61 -21.44
CA GLU A 26 -68.50 51.27 -20.54
C GLU A 26 -68.69 49.88 -19.93
N ASP A 27 -69.89 49.58 -19.41
CA ASP A 27 -70.25 48.27 -18.85
C ASP A 27 -70.09 47.17 -19.90
N HIS A 28 -70.62 47.36 -21.11
CA HIS A 28 -70.47 46.41 -22.22
C HIS A 28 -69.00 46.21 -22.59
N ARG A 29 -68.21 47.28 -22.69
CA ARG A 29 -66.77 47.20 -22.95
C ARG A 29 -66.03 46.48 -21.82
N SER A 30 -66.43 46.62 -20.57
CA SER A 30 -65.86 45.85 -19.47
C SER A 30 -66.18 44.37 -19.63
N MET A 31 -67.43 44.02 -19.88
CA MET A 31 -67.85 42.62 -20.10
C MET A 31 -67.12 41.97 -21.27
N VAL A 32 -66.93 42.70 -22.38
CA VAL A 32 -66.18 42.18 -23.54
C VAL A 32 -64.70 41.99 -23.21
N ARG A 33 -64.08 42.88 -22.42
CA ARG A 33 -62.67 42.73 -21.99
C ARG A 33 -62.48 41.59 -21.01
N GLU A 34 -63.45 41.38 -20.11
CA GLU A 34 -63.41 40.36 -19.06
C GLU A 34 -63.91 38.99 -19.54
N ALA A 35 -64.51 38.93 -20.73
CA ALA A 35 -64.98 37.69 -21.34
C ALA A 35 -63.82 36.70 -21.51
N LYS A 36 -63.91 35.57 -20.80
CA LYS A 36 -62.93 34.49 -20.90
C LYS A 36 -63.17 33.68 -22.18
N PRO A 37 -62.11 33.26 -22.89
CA PRO A 37 -62.26 32.40 -24.05
C PRO A 37 -62.87 31.05 -23.63
N VAL A 38 -63.80 30.55 -24.45
CA VAL A 38 -64.49 29.25 -24.22
C VAL A 38 -63.57 28.06 -24.47
N VAL A 39 -62.58 28.23 -25.36
CA VAL A 39 -61.61 27.18 -25.71
C VAL A 39 -60.24 27.59 -25.22
N GLU A 40 -59.59 26.69 -24.47
CA GLU A 40 -58.19 26.86 -24.12
C GLU A 40 -57.32 26.66 -25.36
N THR A 41 -56.72 27.74 -25.86
CA THR A 41 -55.78 27.72 -27.00
C THR A 41 -54.32 27.59 -26.58
N LYS A 42 -54.07 27.35 -25.29
CA LYS A 42 -52.71 27.17 -24.77
C LYS A 42 -52.17 25.82 -25.25
N GLY A 43 -51.04 25.85 -25.95
CA GLY A 43 -50.36 24.63 -26.37
C GLY A 43 -49.99 23.73 -25.19
N ILE A 44 -49.84 22.43 -25.45
CA ILE A 44 -49.44 21.45 -24.44
C ILE A 44 -48.09 21.87 -23.85
N ARG A 45 -47.99 21.85 -22.50
CA ARG A 45 -46.75 22.15 -21.80
C ARG A 45 -45.67 21.16 -22.23
N THR A 46 -44.59 21.68 -22.79
CA THR A 46 -43.45 20.86 -23.22
C THR A 46 -42.93 20.01 -22.04
N PRO A 47 -42.89 18.67 -22.19
CA PRO A 47 -42.37 17.75 -21.18
C PRO A 47 -40.94 18.11 -20.76
N ALA A 48 -40.61 17.93 -19.48
CA ALA A 48 -39.32 18.32 -18.92
C ALA A 48 -38.12 17.62 -19.58
N HIS A 49 -38.28 16.34 -19.95
CA HIS A 49 -37.23 15.56 -20.62
C HIS A 49 -36.93 16.04 -22.06
N ILE A 50 -37.85 16.79 -22.69
CA ILE A 50 -37.61 17.42 -24.01
C ILE A 50 -36.86 18.74 -23.83
N LYS A 51 -37.12 19.45 -22.73
CA LYS A 51 -36.41 20.70 -22.41
C LYS A 51 -34.96 20.43 -21.99
N HIS A 52 -34.71 19.30 -21.34
CA HIS A 52 -33.43 18.99 -20.74
C HIS A 52 -32.99 17.57 -21.13
N ASN A 53 -31.88 17.49 -21.86
CA ASN A 53 -31.25 16.22 -22.19
C ASN A 53 -30.51 15.66 -20.97
N LEU A 54 -31.23 15.01 -20.06
CA LEU A 54 -30.70 14.57 -18.76
C LEU A 54 -29.42 13.72 -18.89
N LYS A 55 -29.37 12.80 -19.86
CA LYS A 55 -28.17 11.99 -20.14
C LYS A 55 -26.95 12.82 -20.53
N LYS A 56 -27.16 13.91 -21.29
CA LYS A 56 -26.09 14.83 -21.66
C LYS A 56 -25.59 15.62 -20.45
N VAL A 57 -26.50 16.08 -19.59
CA VAL A 57 -26.17 16.79 -18.34
C VAL A 57 -25.36 15.87 -17.42
N GLN A 58 -25.81 14.63 -17.24
CA GLN A 58 -25.10 13.63 -16.44
C GLN A 58 -23.68 13.37 -16.97
N ALA A 59 -23.53 13.11 -18.27
CA ALA A 59 -22.21 12.86 -18.87
C ALA A 59 -21.26 14.08 -18.73
N GLN A 60 -21.81 15.30 -18.77
CA GLN A 60 -21.02 16.52 -18.54
C GLN A 60 -20.60 16.66 -17.08
N GLU A 61 -21.46 16.29 -16.13
CA GLU A 61 -21.16 16.32 -14.70
C GLU A 61 -20.11 15.26 -14.32
N GLU A 62 -20.25 14.04 -14.82
CA GLU A 62 -19.25 12.97 -14.64
C GLU A 62 -17.88 13.38 -15.23
N ARG A 63 -17.88 14.00 -16.42
CA ARG A 63 -16.63 14.51 -17.00
C ARG A 63 -16.01 15.61 -16.15
N LYS A 64 -16.82 16.53 -15.62
CA LYS A 64 -16.34 17.60 -14.74
C LYS A 64 -15.78 17.06 -13.43
N SER A 65 -16.43 16.07 -12.81
CA SER A 65 -15.95 15.49 -11.56
C SER A 65 -14.60 14.80 -11.71
N ILE A 66 -14.35 14.14 -12.84
CA ILE A 66 -13.04 13.56 -13.18
C ILE A 66 -11.99 14.68 -13.30
N ILE A 67 -12.29 15.72 -14.08
CA ILE A 67 -11.39 16.86 -14.27
C ILE A 67 -11.07 17.54 -12.94
N ASP A 68 -12.06 17.77 -12.08
CA ASP A 68 -11.87 18.44 -10.79
C ASP A 68 -11.03 17.59 -9.84
N ARG A 69 -11.24 16.27 -9.81
CA ARG A 69 -10.40 15.34 -9.05
C ARG A 69 -8.95 15.37 -9.53
N ASP A 70 -8.74 15.31 -10.84
CA ASP A 70 -7.40 15.32 -11.43
C ASP A 70 -6.70 16.67 -11.19
N ASN A 71 -7.44 17.79 -11.28
CA ASN A 71 -6.94 19.12 -10.96
C ASN A 71 -6.54 19.24 -9.48
N GLN A 72 -7.33 18.68 -8.56
CA GLN A 72 -6.98 18.66 -7.13
C GLN A 72 -5.70 17.85 -6.88
N LEU A 73 -5.57 16.69 -7.52
CA LEU A 73 -4.37 15.85 -7.41
C LEU A 73 -3.13 16.58 -7.98
N LEU A 74 -3.28 17.20 -9.15
CA LEU A 74 -2.24 18.00 -9.79
C LEU A 74 -1.81 19.16 -8.88
N ALA A 75 -2.77 19.93 -8.38
CA ALA A 75 -2.51 21.06 -7.49
C ALA A 75 -1.79 20.61 -6.20
N SER A 76 -2.18 19.47 -5.64
CA SER A 76 -1.55 18.89 -4.46
C SER A 76 -0.09 18.53 -4.71
N ARG A 77 0.20 17.87 -5.85
CA ARG A 77 1.57 17.53 -6.29
C ARG A 77 2.39 18.78 -6.59
N LEU A 78 1.83 19.76 -7.27
CA LEU A 78 2.51 21.03 -7.55
C LEU A 78 2.83 21.79 -6.26
N ALA A 79 1.91 21.78 -5.29
CA ALA A 79 2.15 22.39 -3.99
C ALA A 79 3.25 21.64 -3.21
N GLU A 80 3.28 20.31 -3.28
CA GLU A 80 4.36 19.50 -2.71
C GLU A 80 5.71 19.82 -3.35
N ILE A 81 5.79 19.85 -4.67
CA ILE A 81 7.01 20.24 -5.41
C ILE A 81 7.43 21.67 -5.04
N SER A 82 6.48 22.61 -5.00
CA SER A 82 6.75 24.01 -4.65
C SER A 82 7.22 24.18 -3.21
N ARG A 83 6.79 23.33 -2.28
CA ARG A 83 7.29 23.31 -0.89
C ARG A 83 8.62 22.58 -0.78
N SER A 84 8.89 21.63 -1.65
CA SER A 84 10.15 20.88 -1.67
C SER A 84 11.32 21.80 -2.03
N SER A 85 12.49 21.54 -1.47
CA SER A 85 13.73 22.27 -1.75
C SER A 85 14.36 21.94 -3.12
N GLY A 86 13.64 21.23 -4.00
CA GLY A 86 14.11 20.83 -5.33
C GLY A 86 15.20 19.75 -5.32
N HIS A 87 15.31 18.96 -4.23
CA HIS A 87 16.28 17.87 -4.17
C HIS A 87 15.84 16.72 -5.10
N VAL A 88 16.62 16.49 -6.15
CA VAL A 88 16.44 15.36 -7.08
C VAL A 88 17.36 14.23 -6.62
N ASP A 89 16.80 13.03 -6.39
CA ASP A 89 17.61 11.86 -6.08
C ASP A 89 18.34 11.40 -7.35
N HIS A 90 19.64 11.66 -7.42
CA HIS A 90 20.48 11.19 -8.52
C HIS A 90 20.96 9.75 -8.31
N ARG A 91 20.46 9.06 -7.27
CA ARG A 91 20.89 7.73 -6.83
C ARG A 91 19.73 6.75 -6.87
N ASN A 92 19.52 6.21 -8.07
CA ASN A 92 18.53 5.18 -8.29
C ASN A 92 19.04 3.84 -7.74
N HIS A 93 18.37 3.30 -6.71
CA HIS A 93 18.76 2.03 -6.07
C HIS A 93 18.25 0.86 -6.91
N TYR A 94 19.03 0.44 -7.89
CA TYR A 94 18.75 -0.78 -8.62
C TYR A 94 19.18 -1.99 -7.78
N PRO A 95 18.31 -2.99 -7.58
CA PRO A 95 18.77 -4.26 -7.03
C PRO A 95 19.81 -4.85 -7.99
N GLU A 96 20.93 -5.32 -7.45
CA GLU A 96 21.98 -5.99 -8.23
C GLU A 96 21.47 -7.34 -8.76
N CYS A 97 20.75 -7.29 -9.88
CA CYS A 97 20.27 -8.47 -10.58
C CYS A 97 21.44 -9.14 -11.30
N SER A 98 22.12 -10.07 -10.62
CA SER A 98 23.04 -10.98 -11.29
C SER A 98 22.26 -11.91 -12.23
N LEU A 99 22.61 -11.91 -13.52
CA LEU A 99 22.02 -12.76 -14.55
C LEU A 99 22.03 -14.26 -14.17
N ASN A 100 22.95 -14.67 -13.30
CA ASN A 100 23.11 -16.05 -12.83
C ASN A 100 22.57 -16.29 -11.40
N ALA A 101 21.88 -15.35 -10.78
CA ALA A 101 21.41 -15.47 -9.39
C ALA A 101 20.54 -16.71 -9.16
N LYS A 102 19.63 -17.01 -10.11
CA LYS A 102 18.76 -18.18 -10.06
C LYS A 102 19.55 -19.49 -10.12
N LYS A 103 20.46 -19.60 -11.10
CA LYS A 103 21.33 -20.77 -11.27
C LYS A 103 22.26 -20.98 -10.07
N ARG A 104 22.75 -19.90 -9.45
CA ARG A 104 23.56 -19.94 -8.22
C ARG A 104 22.73 -20.46 -7.04
N ARG A 105 21.49 -20.01 -6.88
CA ARG A 105 20.57 -20.47 -5.84
C ARG A 105 20.26 -21.96 -5.99
N GLU A 106 19.95 -22.42 -7.20
CA GLU A 106 19.68 -23.84 -7.48
C GLU A 106 20.89 -24.72 -7.17
N LYS A 107 22.09 -24.33 -7.60
CA LYS A 107 23.33 -25.03 -7.25
C LYS A 107 23.60 -25.05 -5.75
N LEU A 108 23.34 -23.94 -5.05
CA LEU A 108 23.51 -23.87 -3.61
C LEU A 108 22.59 -24.88 -2.90
N LEU A 109 21.31 -24.95 -3.32
CA LEU A 109 20.36 -25.93 -2.80
C LEU A 109 20.80 -27.37 -3.05
N GLN A 110 21.29 -27.66 -4.25
CA GLN A 110 21.82 -28.99 -4.60
C GLN A 110 22.98 -29.37 -3.68
N VAL A 111 23.99 -28.49 -3.57
CA VAL A 111 25.17 -28.73 -2.71
C VAL A 111 24.75 -28.90 -1.25
N THR A 112 23.80 -28.11 -0.76
CA THR A 112 23.32 -28.26 0.62
C THR A 112 22.64 -29.61 0.86
N HIS A 113 21.85 -30.10 -0.10
CA HIS A 113 21.20 -31.41 0.01
C HIS A 113 22.21 -32.56 -0.04
N GLU A 114 23.18 -32.48 -0.95
CA GLU A 114 24.28 -33.46 -1.05
C GLU A 114 25.11 -33.50 0.24
N ASN A 115 25.47 -32.34 0.77
CA ASN A 115 26.18 -32.22 2.04
C ASN A 115 25.37 -32.79 3.21
N GLN A 116 24.07 -32.56 3.26
CA GLN A 116 23.19 -33.13 4.27
C GLN A 116 23.14 -34.65 4.19
N ALA A 117 23.07 -35.23 2.99
CA ALA A 117 23.10 -36.67 2.78
C ALA A 117 24.46 -37.30 3.17
N ILE A 118 25.57 -36.61 2.89
CA ILE A 118 26.91 -37.03 3.34
C ILE A 118 26.98 -36.99 4.86
N TYR A 119 26.54 -35.90 5.47
CA TYR A 119 26.51 -35.73 6.92
C TYR A 119 25.72 -36.86 7.58
N GLN A 120 24.51 -37.15 7.07
CA GLN A 120 23.69 -38.25 7.56
C GLN A 120 24.42 -39.60 7.45
N ARG A 121 25.06 -39.91 6.33
CA ARG A 121 25.85 -41.15 6.19
C ARG A 121 26.99 -41.25 7.20
N ILE A 122 27.75 -40.17 7.38
CA ILE A 122 28.86 -40.13 8.35
C ILE A 122 28.33 -40.31 9.77
N THR A 123 27.24 -39.64 10.13
CA THR A 123 26.67 -39.72 11.48
C THR A 123 26.02 -41.08 11.79
N THR A 124 25.44 -41.73 10.79
CA THR A 124 24.76 -43.03 10.96
C THR A 124 25.73 -44.19 10.96
N GLN A 125 26.83 -44.08 10.22
CA GLN A 125 27.89 -45.08 10.21
C GLN A 125 28.60 -45.11 11.57
N LYS A 126 28.44 -46.22 12.29
CA LYS A 126 29.22 -46.49 13.51
C LYS A 126 30.65 -46.86 13.10
N SER A 127 31.62 -46.50 13.94
CA SER A 127 33.01 -46.91 13.74
C SER A 127 33.16 -48.43 13.85
N ASP A 128 33.74 -49.08 12.85
CA ASP A 128 34.06 -50.52 12.89
C ASP A 128 35.20 -50.84 13.88
N TYR A 129 35.87 -49.82 14.40
CA TYR A 129 36.89 -49.93 15.44
C TYR A 129 36.28 -50.41 16.75
N ARG A 130 36.29 -51.73 16.96
CA ARG A 130 36.02 -52.35 18.26
C ARG A 130 37.24 -52.16 19.15
N ARG A 131 37.34 -50.99 19.77
CA ARG A 131 38.44 -50.58 20.65
C ARG A 131 38.83 -51.67 21.64
N GLU A 132 37.83 -52.25 22.30
CA GLU A 132 38.01 -53.32 23.30
C GLU A 132 38.76 -54.53 22.72
N LEU A 133 38.38 -55.00 21.54
CA LEU A 133 39.07 -56.13 20.88
C LEU A 133 40.49 -55.78 20.46
N TRP A 134 40.73 -54.52 20.07
CA TRP A 134 42.06 -54.06 19.68
C TRP A 134 42.99 -53.92 20.89
N GLU A 135 42.46 -53.48 22.03
CA GLU A 135 43.18 -53.43 23.29
C GLU A 135 43.55 -54.85 23.76
N ASP A 136 42.62 -55.81 23.68
CA ASP A 136 42.88 -57.22 24.03
C ASP A 136 43.93 -57.87 23.11
N GLU A 137 43.80 -57.69 21.80
CA GLU A 137 44.78 -58.21 20.83
C GLU A 137 46.14 -57.55 21.02
N TRP A 138 46.17 -56.25 21.30
CA TRP A 138 47.39 -55.53 21.62
C TRP A 138 48.04 -56.07 22.90
N GLU A 139 47.28 -56.33 23.95
CA GLU A 139 47.80 -56.92 25.19
C GLU A 139 48.37 -58.32 24.96
N LYS A 140 47.71 -59.16 24.15
CA LYS A 140 48.24 -60.48 23.75
C LYS A 140 49.52 -60.35 22.94
N VAL A 141 49.58 -59.41 22.00
CA VAL A 141 50.79 -59.12 21.22
C VAL A 141 51.91 -58.64 22.13
N GLU A 142 51.63 -57.77 23.10
CA GLU A 142 52.62 -57.24 24.03
C GLU A 142 53.15 -58.31 24.99
N ARG A 143 52.28 -59.22 25.46
CA ARG A 143 52.70 -60.43 26.19
C ARG A 143 53.63 -61.29 25.35
N ARG A 144 53.21 -61.70 24.15
CA ARG A 144 54.05 -62.50 23.23
C ARG A 144 55.38 -61.81 22.93
N ARG A 145 55.35 -60.48 22.75
CA ARG A 145 56.55 -59.69 22.47
C ARG A 145 57.50 -59.64 23.66
N SER A 146 56.98 -59.63 24.88
CA SER A 146 57.76 -59.74 26.12
C SER A 146 58.38 -61.14 26.25
N ASP A 147 57.61 -62.18 25.94
CA ASP A 147 58.06 -63.58 26.02
C ASP A 147 59.17 -63.91 25.00
N ILE A 148 59.09 -63.37 23.79
CA ILE A 148 60.07 -63.59 22.71
C ILE A 148 61.26 -62.61 22.81
N ALA A 149 61.17 -61.59 23.68
CA ALA A 149 62.23 -60.62 23.81
C ALA A 149 63.45 -61.23 24.53
N ARG A 150 64.60 -61.19 23.84
CA ARG A 150 65.91 -61.60 24.37
C ARG A 150 66.37 -60.79 25.59
N TYR A 151 65.82 -59.59 25.80
CA TYR A 151 66.16 -58.70 26.91
C TYR A 151 64.87 -58.15 27.54
N PRO A 152 64.82 -57.95 28.87
CA PRO A 152 63.61 -57.51 29.56
C PRO A 152 63.13 -56.16 29.01
N ARG A 153 61.92 -56.17 28.44
CA ARG A 153 61.21 -54.99 27.96
C ARG A 153 60.40 -54.44 29.14
N GLY A 154 60.76 -53.27 29.64
CA GLY A 154 60.14 -52.68 30.83
C GLY A 154 61.07 -51.82 31.68
N VAL A 155 62.37 -51.81 31.42
CA VAL A 155 63.27 -50.78 31.97
C VAL A 155 63.24 -49.55 31.09
N THR A 156 62.29 -48.65 31.35
CA THR A 156 62.45 -47.27 30.88
C THR A 156 63.70 -46.71 31.57
N ASN A 157 64.64 -46.27 30.75
CA ASN A 157 65.76 -45.46 31.20
C ASN A 157 65.21 -44.28 32.02
N LYS A 158 65.45 -44.28 33.34
CA LYS A 158 65.42 -43.07 34.16
C LYS A 158 66.58 -42.19 33.74
N GLN A 159 66.51 -41.58 32.56
CA GLN A 159 67.31 -40.44 32.13
C GLN A 159 66.97 -40.10 30.69
N LYS A 160 66.15 -39.06 30.54
CA LYS A 160 66.30 -37.98 29.56
C LYS A 160 65.28 -36.93 29.96
N SER A 161 65.75 -35.89 30.64
CA SER A 161 65.01 -34.64 30.74
C SER A 161 64.76 -34.16 29.32
N THR A 162 63.52 -34.21 28.86
CA THR A 162 63.12 -33.43 27.71
C THR A 162 63.19 -31.97 28.15
N LYS A 163 64.22 -31.26 27.69
CA LYS A 163 64.18 -29.80 27.65
C LYS A 163 62.89 -29.43 26.93
N CYS A 164 61.92 -28.91 27.68
CA CYS A 164 60.86 -28.10 27.12
C CYS A 164 61.53 -26.88 26.48
N VAL A 165 61.65 -26.88 25.16
CA VAL A 165 61.96 -25.65 24.43
C VAL A 165 60.68 -24.84 24.51
N LYS A 166 60.67 -23.84 25.39
CA LYS A 166 59.62 -22.82 25.40
C LYS A 166 59.73 -22.04 24.10
N PHE A 167 58.77 -22.24 23.20
CA PHE A 167 58.51 -21.26 22.16
C PHE A 167 57.94 -20.02 22.83
N SER A 168 58.77 -19.00 23.04
CA SER A 168 58.31 -17.63 23.25
C SER A 168 57.94 -17.05 21.90
N GLY A 169 56.68 -17.22 21.48
CA GLY A 169 56.20 -16.66 20.23
C GLY A 169 54.71 -16.90 20.02
N GLY A 170 53.91 -15.88 20.34
CA GLY A 170 52.50 -15.81 19.95
C GLY A 170 51.54 -16.15 21.07
N SER A 171 51.25 -15.15 21.91
CA SER A 171 49.92 -15.04 22.52
C SER A 171 48.90 -15.19 21.39
N SER A 172 48.23 -16.34 21.35
CA SER A 172 46.97 -16.50 20.65
C SER A 172 46.00 -15.50 21.27
N GLY A 173 45.85 -14.36 20.62
CA GLY A 173 44.76 -13.45 20.90
C GLY A 173 43.47 -14.26 20.85
N GLN A 174 42.83 -14.37 22.01
CA GLN A 174 41.42 -14.68 22.07
C GLN A 174 40.70 -13.58 21.28
N SER A 175 40.41 -13.84 20.01
CA SER A 175 39.32 -13.14 19.35
C SER A 175 38.04 -13.71 19.95
N GLN A 176 37.68 -13.20 21.14
CA GLN A 176 36.29 -13.10 21.49
C GLN A 176 35.68 -12.13 20.48
N ARG A 177 35.08 -12.67 19.42
CA ARG A 177 34.02 -11.93 18.73
C ARG A 177 32.89 -11.85 19.74
N SER A 178 32.88 -10.76 20.50
CA SER A 178 31.72 -10.27 21.21
C SER A 178 30.57 -10.22 20.21
N SER A 179 29.64 -11.16 20.34
CA SER A 179 28.28 -10.96 19.89
C SER A 179 27.70 -9.85 20.76
N SER A 180 27.78 -8.60 20.29
CA SER A 180 26.93 -7.54 20.79
C SER A 180 25.50 -7.94 20.43
N GLY A 181 24.80 -8.57 21.38
CA GLY A 181 23.36 -8.63 21.38
C GLY A 181 22.86 -7.20 21.35
N VAL A 182 22.15 -6.86 20.28
CA VAL A 182 21.32 -5.65 20.26
C VAL A 182 20.14 -6.01 21.12
N GLU A 183 20.02 -5.33 22.27
CA GLU A 183 18.86 -5.45 23.13
C GLU A 183 17.64 -4.97 22.34
N ASP A 184 16.63 -5.83 22.29
CA ASP A 184 15.28 -5.51 21.85
C ASP A 184 14.62 -4.74 22.99
N ASP A 185 14.86 -3.43 23.01
CA ASP A 185 14.13 -2.48 23.85
C ASP A 185 12.85 -2.09 23.10
N SER A 186 11.89 -3.00 23.10
CA SER A 186 10.51 -2.71 22.74
C SER A 186 9.80 -2.13 23.98
N GLU A 187 10.10 -0.86 24.29
CA GLU A 187 9.23 -0.05 25.15
C GLU A 187 7.97 0.38 24.38
N ASP A 188 6.84 -0.10 24.89
CA ASP A 188 5.48 0.25 24.54
C ASP A 188 5.14 1.64 25.12
N PRO A 189 4.70 2.65 24.34
CA PRO A 189 4.12 3.85 24.91
C PRO A 189 2.60 3.78 24.76
N THR A 190 1.95 3.21 25.76
CA THR A 190 0.54 3.53 26.05
C THR A 190 0.47 4.64 27.11
N HIS A 191 -0.26 5.71 26.77
CA HIS A 191 -0.99 6.64 27.65
C HIS A 191 -0.17 7.76 28.34
N GLN A 192 -0.59 9.04 28.46
CA GLN A 192 -1.93 9.66 28.48
C GLN A 192 -1.85 11.21 28.46
N ASN A 193 -2.88 11.86 27.89
CA ASN A 193 -3.59 13.10 28.30
C ASN A 193 -2.89 14.45 28.55
N SER A 194 -3.35 15.51 27.84
CA SER A 194 -4.15 16.60 28.46
C SER A 194 -4.65 17.66 27.45
N SER A 195 -5.97 17.86 27.46
CA SER A 195 -6.77 19.09 27.37
C SER A 195 -6.22 20.34 26.66
N GLN A 196 -6.93 20.76 25.61
CA GLN A 196 -7.76 21.98 25.58
C GLN A 196 -8.90 21.84 24.58
#